data_AF-A0A1F5UXG9-F1
#
_entry.id   AF-A0A1F5UXG9-F1
#
_cell.length_a   1.000
_cell.length_b   1.000
_cell.length_c   1.000
_cell.angle_alpha   90.00
_cell.angle_beta   90.00
_cell.angle_gamma   90.00
#
_symmetry.space_group_name_H-M   'P 1'
#
loop_
_entity.id
_entity.type
_entity.pdbx_description
1 polymer ?
#
loop_
_entity_poly.entity_id
_entity_poly.type
_entity_poly.pdbx_seq_one_letter_code
_entity_poly.pdbx_strand_id
1 'polypeptide(L)' 'MQLLSEAGLVEYRKEGRWRFYRLAGSAAPPVVREALRWVKRALASDEQIAIDAQRLKEVLSKDKAELAACYRN' A
#
# COMPACT_ATOMS: atom_id res chain seq x y z
N MET A 1 -7.13 -0.61 9.51
CA MET A 1 -5.89 -1.41 9.39
C MET A 1 -5.78 -2.55 10.40
N GLN A 2 -6.22 -2.39 11.66
CA GLN A 2 -6.13 -3.45 12.68
C GLN A 2 -6.80 -4.77 12.26
N LEU A 3 -8.05 -4.71 11.79
CA LEU A 3 -8.76 -5.89 11.28
C LEU A 3 -7.99 -6.63 10.16
N LEU A 4 -7.41 -5.88 9.21
CA LEU A 4 -6.67 -6.47 8.10
C LEU A 4 -5.34 -7.09 8.55
N SER A 5 -4.70 -6.52 9.57
CA SER A 5 -3.50 -7.11 10.17
C SER A 5 -3.81 -8.35 11.00
N GLU A 6 -4.90 -8.32 11.78
CA GLU A 6 -5.35 -9.48 12.57
C GLU A 6 -5.79 -10.64 11.66
N ALA A 7 -6.42 -10.33 10.53
CA ALA A 7 -6.77 -11.31 9.50
C ALA A 7 -5.56 -11.78 8.65
N GLY A 8 -4.36 -11.23 8.88
CA GLY A 8 -3.14 -11.59 8.15
C GLY A 8 -3.10 -11.13 6.69
N LEU A 9 -4.01 -10.27 6.23
CA LEU A 9 -4.05 -9.74 4.86
C LEU A 9 -3.01 -8.64 4.62
N VAL A 10 -2.64 -7.93 5.69
CA VAL A 10 -1.67 -6.83 5.66
C VAL A 10 -0.65 -7.04 6.76
N GLU A 11 0.62 -6.89 6.41
CA GLU A 11 1.71 -6.79 7.37
C GLU A 11 1.97 -5.33 7.70
N TYR A 12 2.36 -5.05 8.94
CA TYR A 12 2.76 -3.70 9.32
C TYR A 12 4.02 -3.71 10.18
N ARG A 13 4.76 -2.61 10.09
CA ARG A 13 5.88 -2.29 10.98
C ARG A 13 5.75 -0.86 11.47
N LYS A 14 6.16 -0.60 12.71
CA LYS A 14 6.19 0.74 13.29
C LYS A 14 7.63 1.20 13.42
N GLU A 15 7.93 2.42 12.98
CA GLU A 15 9.24 3.07 13.13
C GLU A 15 9.03 4.50 13.61
N GLY A 16 9.33 4.75 14.88
CA GLY A 16 9.04 6.03 15.54
C GLY A 16 7.55 6.38 15.48
N ARG A 17 7.23 7.52 14.85
CA ARG A 17 5.86 8.01 14.64
C ARG A 17 5.16 7.39 13.42
N TRP A 18 5.88 6.65 12.58
CA TRP A 18 5.36 6.12 11.33
C TRP A 18 4.94 4.66 11.44
N ARG A 19 3.86 4.31 10.73
CA ARG A 19 3.44 2.92 10.51
C ARG A 19 3.51 2.65 9.01
N PHE A 20 4.23 1.61 8.64
CA PHE A 20 4.35 1.13 7.26
C PHE A 20 3.49 -0.11 7.10
N TYR A 21 2.79 -0.21 5.98
CA TYR A 21 1.91 -1.32 5.67
C TYR A 21 2.27 -1.91 4.31
N ARG A 22 2.11 -3.22 4.18
CA ARG A 22 2.20 -3.91 2.89
C ARG A 22 1.22 -5.08 2.87
N LEU A 23 0.75 -5.47 1.68
CA LEU A 23 0.00 -6.72 1.55
C LEU A 23 0.88 -7.90 1.98
N ALA A 24 0.24 -8.91 2.56
CA ALA A 24 0.92 -10.12 2.98
C ALA A 24 1.60 -10.82 1.80
N GLY A 25 2.83 -11.29 2.03
CA GLY A 25 3.70 -11.85 0.99
C GLY A 25 3.43 -13.32 0.65
N SER A 26 4.36 -13.93 -0.08
CA SER A 26 4.32 -15.35 -0.45
C SER A 26 4.35 -16.30 0.77
N ALA A 27 4.90 -15.86 1.89
CA ALA A 27 4.93 -16.60 3.15
C ALA A 27 3.56 -16.64 3.89
N ALA A 28 2.57 -15.85 3.45
CA ALA A 28 1.24 -15.85 4.06
C ALA A 28 0.51 -17.19 3.84
N PRO A 29 -0.42 -17.59 4.72
CA PRO A 29 -1.21 -18.81 4.55
C PRO A 29 -1.92 -18.88 3.18
N PRO A 30 -2.11 -20.08 2.58
CA PRO A 30 -2.74 -20.22 1.27
C PRO A 30 -4.07 -19.49 1.12
N VAL A 31 -4.95 -19.59 2.13
CA VAL A 31 -6.25 -18.90 2.17
C VAL A 31 -6.12 -17.38 2.08
N VAL A 32 -5.13 -16.79 2.74
CA VAL A 32 -4.85 -15.35 2.70
C VAL A 32 -4.40 -14.96 1.29
N ARG A 33 -3.49 -15.72 0.69
CA ARG A 33 -3.02 -15.45 -0.68
C ARG A 33 -4.15 -15.57 -1.70
N GLU A 34 -5.05 -16.53 -1.52
CA GLU A 34 -6.25 -16.70 -2.36
C GLU A 34 -7.21 -15.53 -2.23
N ALA A 35 -7.51 -15.09 -1.01
CA ALA A 35 -8.32 -13.90 -0.77
C ALA A 35 -7.71 -12.66 -1.43
N LEU A 36 -6.40 -12.44 -1.27
CA LEU A 36 -5.71 -11.31 -1.91
C LEU A 36 -5.72 -11.40 -3.44
N ARG A 37 -5.56 -12.60 -4.03
CA ARG A 37 -5.71 -12.81 -5.48
C ARG A 37 -7.13 -12.52 -5.95
N TRP A 38 -8.13 -12.94 -5.19
CA TRP A 38 -9.52 -12.65 -5.51
C TRP A 38 -9.81 -11.16 -5.49
N VAL A 39 -9.41 -10.44 -4.43
CA VAL A 39 -9.55 -8.98 -4.33
C VAL A 39 -8.86 -8.28 -5.51
N LYS A 40 -7.61 -8.65 -5.84
CA LYS A 40 -6.88 -8.08 -6.98
C LYS A 40 -7.60 -8.28 -8.31
N ARG A 41 -8.21 -9.46 -8.53
CA ARG A 41 -8.98 -9.72 -9.75
C ARG A 41 -10.26 -8.90 -9.80
N ALA A 42 -10.98 -8.79 -8.69
CA ALA A 42 -12.21 -8.01 -8.61
C ALA A 42 -11.97 -6.52 -8.89
N LEU A 43 -10.78 -6.02 -8.54
CA LEU A 43 -10.38 -4.63 -8.67
C LEU A 43 -9.49 -4.34 -9.90
N ALA A 44 -9.31 -5.31 -10.80
CA ALA A 44 -8.35 -5.20 -11.90
C ALA A 44 -8.68 -4.08 -12.90
N SER A 45 -9.97 -3.75 -13.05
CA SER A 45 -10.46 -2.72 -13.98
C SER A 45 -10.96 -1.47 -13.25
N ASP A 46 -10.62 -1.31 -11.97
CA ASP A 46 -11.01 -0.14 -11.19
C ASP A 46 -10.20 1.07 -11.65
N GLU A 47 -10.90 2.09 -12.16
CA GLU A 47 -10.27 3.30 -12.72
C GLU A 47 -9.51 4.09 -11.66
N GLN A 48 -10.00 4.15 -10.41
CA GLN A 48 -9.34 4.87 -9.33
C GLN A 48 -7.99 4.23 -9.00
N ILE A 49 -7.92 2.89 -9.00
CA ILE A 49 -6.66 2.17 -8.76
C ILE A 49 -5.64 2.46 -9.87
N ALA A 50 -6.07 2.53 -11.13
CA ALA A 50 -5.17 2.89 -12.22
C ALA A 50 -4.66 4.34 -12.09
N ILE A 51 -5.54 5.28 -11.74
CA ILE A 51 -5.19 6.69 -11.51
C ILE A 51 -4.21 6.82 -10.33
N ASP A 52 -4.49 6.15 -9.22
CA ASP A 52 -3.64 6.18 -8.03
C ASP A 52 -2.25 5.59 -8.32
N ALA A 53 -2.17 4.51 -9.11
CA ALA A 53 -0.89 3.92 -9.50
C ALA A 53 -0.05 4.88 -10.36
N GLN A 54 -0.68 5.65 -11.24
CA GLN A 54 0.01 6.67 -12.04
C GLN A 54 0.48 7.83 -11.17
N ARG A 55 -0.39 8.36 -10.31
CA ARG A 55 -0.05 9.42 -9.36
C ARG A 55 1.07 9.01 -8.42
N LEU A 56 1.10 7.76 -7.98
CA LEU A 56 2.16 7.24 -7.13
C LEU A 56 3.52 7.29 -7.84
N LYS A 57 3.60 6.93 -9.13
CA LYS A 57 4.84 7.04 -9.91
C LYS A 57 5.34 8.48 -9.98
N GLU A 58 4.45 9.43 -10.19
CA GLU A 58 4.78 10.87 -10.24
C GLU A 58 5.29 11.40 -8.89
N VAL A 59 4.73 10.93 -7.77
CA VAL A 59 5.23 11.30 -6.45
C VAL A 59 6.61 10.68 -6.21
N LEU A 60 6.80 9.41 -6.56
CA LEU A 60 8.07 8.70 -6.36
C LEU A 60 9.20 9.20 -7.27
N SER A 61 8.88 9.88 -8.39
CA SER A 61 9.89 10.46 -9.28
C SER A 61 10.38 11.84 -8.85
N LYS A 62 9.74 12.48 -7.86
CA LYS A 62 10.12 13.82 -7.38
C LYS A 62 11.13 13.74 -6.26
N ASP A 63 11.98 14.76 -6.17
CA ASP A 63 12.90 14.87 -5.04
C ASP A 63 12.14 15.20 -3.74
N LYS A 64 12.62 14.65 -2.61
CA LYS A 64 11.96 14.86 -1.31
C LYS A 64 11.95 16.34 -0.91
N ALA A 65 12.98 17.11 -1.26
CA ALA A 65 13.02 18.54 -1.00
C ALA A 65 12.01 19.30 -1.87
N GLU A 66 11.73 18.86 -3.10
CA GLU A 66 10.66 19.44 -3.92
C GLU A 66 9.29 19.16 -3.28
N LEU A 67 9.04 17.92 -2.86
CA LEU A 67 7.78 17.52 -2.23
C LEU A 67 7.50 18.23 -0.91
N ALA A 68 8.54 18.47 -0.10
CA ALA A 68 8.42 19.11 1.20
C ALA A 68 8.57 20.64 1.16
N ALA A 69 8.61 21.25 -0.04
CA ALA A 69 8.92 22.67 -0.20
C ALA A 69 7.98 23.61 0.57
N CYS A 70 6.70 23.26 0.68
CA CYS A 70 5.70 24.04 1.41
C CYS A 70 5.86 24.01 2.94
N TYR A 71 6.74 23.18 3.48
CA TYR A 71 7.06 23.10 4.91
C TYR A 71 8.38 23.79 5.27
N ARG A 72 9.05 24.42 4.31
CA ARG A 72 10.21 25.27 4.58
C ARG A 72 9.71 26.65 4.99
N ASN A 73 9.94 27.03 6.24
CA ASN A 73 9.81 28.41 6.72
C ASN A 73 10.80 29.32 6.01
#